data_AF-A0A075QZZ5-F1
#
_entry.id   AF-A0A075QZZ5-F1
#
_cell.length_a   1.000
_cell.length_b   1.000
_cell.length_c   1.000
_cell.angle_alpha   90.00
_cell.angle_beta   90.00
_cell.angle_gamma   90.00
#
_symmetry.space_group_name_H-M   'P 1'
#
loop_
_entity.id
_entity.type
_entity.pdbx_description
1 polymer ?
#
loop_
_entity_poly.entity_id
_entity_poly.type
_entity_poly.pdbx_seq_one_letter_code
_entity_poly.pdbx_strand_id
1 'polypeptide(L)'
;MKTLVKVVTSVALCGGVFAGVGAVANVPVFALDTQKALQAFEEGALFSLKDLQVKPNSYVLDYTQADLTGDGVADGVTLIGTKEKKDDIFVSNIMVVMQDGKTMKFTQVPVGKQNSGYEPKLTVGDFNKDGAQDVLVETGDGGSGGTSTYSLVSFKDGKGAAMVDQEKLNAGVDFDIQFTEGFKAEITNKATKEKTTVDISENKDNYIKNGIYDAKGKLLKAVKGAQDGFGSLEVEEQADGGLALVGTQHIWGSYHADSIAIATSTWKIDNGQLKLEKTEVTAFDHDNFSIAPNYAPGDKFTEAALSTKENNYVIDSKYADVNGDGVRDEVILIGHKEEGEKDFFANELTVAVKDGKTKKLTMGTVGKEKAGFEAMLHIGAFKSDKQKDILVSAPTGGSGGLSTFSVLTFSDNKIVPLVDQELLNKGVEYDVVFKDGFKVEVSSKATGKKETIDVSKNKKEYVETKVYDNNGKLLQETTGWADGLSVLTPVDVDKNGVLELQAVQSISGAYHADRLGVAKTTWTLKNGKLELTNEALELNK
;
A
#
# COMPACT_ATOMS: atom_id res chain seq x y z
N MET A 1 17.62 -0.40 7.95
CA MET A 1 16.92 0.90 7.94
C MET A 1 17.82 2.00 7.39
N LYS A 2 17.86 2.15 6.07
CA LYS A 2 18.18 3.42 5.41
C LYS A 2 16.98 3.71 4.53
N THR A 3 16.09 4.54 5.03
CA THR A 3 14.91 4.99 4.30
C THR A 3 15.39 5.86 3.13
N LEU A 4 15.00 5.52 1.90
CA LEU A 4 15.16 6.39 0.75
C LEU A 4 14.35 7.67 0.99
N VAL A 5 15.04 8.73 1.41
CA VAL A 5 14.50 10.08 1.41
C VAL A 5 14.63 10.59 -0.04
N LYS A 6 13.50 10.83 -0.71
CA LYS A 6 13.43 11.64 -1.93
C LYS A 6 13.96 13.03 -1.60
N VAL A 7 15.24 13.30 -1.90
CA VAL A 7 15.79 14.65 -1.89
C VAL A 7 15.31 15.34 -3.17
N VAL A 8 14.32 16.22 -3.03
CA VAL A 8 13.97 17.17 -4.08
C VAL A 8 15.02 18.28 -4.05
N THR A 9 16.04 18.18 -4.88
CA THR A 9 17.00 19.27 -5.12
C THR A 9 16.36 20.32 -6.04
N SER A 10 15.77 21.35 -5.47
CA SER A 10 15.53 22.62 -6.16
C SER A 10 16.62 23.62 -5.76
N VAL A 11 17.70 23.66 -6.54
CA VAL A 11 18.71 24.72 -6.46
C VAL A 11 18.21 25.89 -7.30
N ALA A 12 17.55 26.85 -6.65
CA ALA A 12 17.33 28.19 -7.20
C ALA A 12 18.43 29.12 -6.66
N LEU A 13 19.45 29.37 -7.49
CA LEU A 13 20.37 30.49 -7.30
C LEU A 13 19.62 31.81 -7.59
N CYS A 14 19.39 32.61 -6.56
CA CYS A 14 19.30 34.07 -6.70
C CYS A 14 20.18 34.71 -5.62
N GLY A 15 21.18 35.48 -6.08
CA GLY A 15 22.21 36.06 -5.25
C GLY A 15 21.88 37.44 -4.68
N GLY A 16 22.78 37.86 -3.77
CA GLY A 16 22.95 39.23 -3.25
C GLY A 16 22.13 39.50 -1.99
N VAL A 17 22.64 40.07 -0.90
CA VAL A 17 23.90 40.76 -0.59
C VAL A 17 24.02 40.76 0.94
N PHE A 18 25.15 40.40 1.53
CA PHE A 18 25.59 41.00 2.80
C PHE A 18 27.12 41.06 2.86
N ALA A 19 27.61 42.30 3.01
CA ALA A 19 28.99 42.63 3.29
C ALA A 19 29.34 42.26 4.74
N GLY A 20 30.55 41.75 4.97
CA GLY A 20 31.07 41.51 6.30
C GLY A 20 32.45 40.88 6.27
N VAL A 21 33.45 41.64 6.69
CA VAL A 21 34.89 41.38 6.56
C VAL A 21 35.38 40.37 7.60
N GLY A 22 36.27 39.47 7.19
CA GLY A 22 37.44 39.06 7.98
C GLY A 22 37.34 37.76 8.79
N ALA A 23 38.02 36.71 8.32
CA ALA A 23 39.10 36.01 9.04
C ALA A 23 39.51 34.75 8.27
N VAL A 24 40.80 34.62 8.04
CA VAL A 24 41.43 33.49 7.36
C VAL A 24 41.53 32.33 8.35
N ALA A 25 40.86 31.21 8.07
CA ALA A 25 41.12 29.94 8.74
C ALA A 25 41.24 28.86 7.66
N ASN A 26 42.40 28.22 7.60
CA ASN A 26 42.68 27.07 6.72
C ASN A 26 41.66 25.97 6.99
N VAL A 27 40.71 25.80 6.06
CA VAL A 27 39.93 24.56 5.96
C VAL A 27 40.85 23.54 5.27
N PRO A 28 41.04 22.33 5.84
CA PRO A 28 41.71 21.27 5.12
C PRO A 28 40.90 21.01 3.84
N VAL A 29 41.54 21.19 2.69
CA VAL A 29 41.01 20.78 1.39
C VAL A 29 40.89 19.26 1.46
N PHE A 30 39.72 18.76 1.85
CA PHE A 30 39.31 17.42 1.45
C PHE A 30 39.36 17.44 -0.07
N ALA A 31 40.19 16.56 -0.65
CA ALA A 31 40.15 16.29 -2.06
C ALA A 31 38.69 15.93 -2.40
N LEU A 32 37.97 16.87 -3.00
CA LEU A 32 36.73 16.61 -3.69
C LEU A 32 37.11 15.61 -4.78
N ASP A 33 36.79 14.35 -4.54
CA ASP A 33 36.84 13.33 -5.57
C ASP A 33 35.96 13.84 -6.70
N THR A 34 36.57 14.30 -7.79
CA THR A 34 35.86 14.84 -8.95
C THR A 34 35.26 13.68 -9.74
N GLN A 35 34.37 12.91 -9.12
CA GLN A 35 33.50 12.01 -9.87
C GLN A 35 32.60 12.88 -10.76
N LYS A 36 32.55 12.55 -12.04
CA LYS A 36 31.62 13.22 -12.96
C LYS A 36 30.20 12.94 -12.46
N ALA A 37 29.38 13.97 -12.38
CA ALA A 37 27.99 13.80 -11.99
C ALA A 37 27.25 12.94 -13.02
N LEU A 38 26.41 12.02 -12.54
CA LEU A 38 25.45 11.29 -13.35
C LEU A 38 24.52 12.25 -14.09
N GLN A 39 24.14 11.89 -15.30
CA GLN A 39 23.12 12.63 -16.03
C GLN A 39 21.75 12.22 -15.49
N ALA A 40 21.03 13.19 -14.91
CA ALA A 40 19.64 13.01 -14.53
C ALA A 40 18.72 13.21 -15.74
N PHE A 41 17.65 12.42 -15.80
CA PHE A 41 16.62 12.52 -16.82
C PHE A 41 15.28 12.87 -16.16
N GLU A 42 14.60 13.87 -16.70
CA GLU A 42 13.29 14.30 -16.21
C GLU A 42 12.20 13.42 -16.83
N GLU A 43 11.29 12.92 -15.99
CA GLU A 43 10.14 12.13 -16.42
C GLU A 43 9.28 12.89 -17.44
N GLY A 44 8.83 12.22 -18.50
CA GLY A 44 8.06 12.82 -19.59
C GLY A 44 8.89 13.65 -20.58
N ALA A 45 10.20 13.85 -20.36
CA ALA A 45 11.08 14.48 -21.33
C ALA A 45 11.41 13.53 -22.50
N LEU A 46 11.67 14.10 -23.67
CA LEU A 46 12.16 13.33 -24.82
C LEU A 46 13.59 12.83 -24.51
N PHE A 47 13.80 11.52 -24.62
CA PHE A 47 15.09 10.91 -24.39
C PHE A 47 15.96 10.96 -25.64
N SER A 48 17.18 11.47 -25.50
CA SER A 48 18.18 11.51 -26.57
C SER A 48 19.58 11.50 -25.99
N LEU A 49 20.45 10.67 -26.57
CA LEU A 49 21.86 10.58 -26.24
C LEU A 49 22.66 10.46 -27.54
N LYS A 50 23.76 11.20 -27.62
CA LYS A 50 24.58 11.25 -28.85
C LYS A 50 25.15 9.87 -29.23
N ASP A 51 25.51 9.08 -28.23
CA ASP A 51 26.23 7.82 -28.40
C ASP A 51 25.35 6.59 -28.11
N LEU A 52 24.03 6.77 -27.96
CA LEU A 52 23.07 5.67 -27.74
C LEU A 52 21.90 5.80 -28.70
N GLN A 53 21.74 4.79 -29.56
CA GLN A 53 20.63 4.76 -30.52
C GLN A 53 19.34 4.28 -29.83
N VAL A 54 18.34 5.15 -29.85
CA VAL A 54 16.97 4.87 -29.40
C VAL A 54 15.98 5.14 -30.52
N LYS A 55 14.75 4.61 -30.42
CA LYS A 55 13.72 4.92 -31.40
C LYS A 55 13.32 6.40 -31.33
N PRO A 56 12.94 7.03 -32.46
CA PRO A 56 12.30 8.35 -32.44
C PRO A 56 11.09 8.36 -31.49
N ASN A 57 10.80 9.52 -30.90
CA ASN A 57 9.73 9.68 -29.90
C ASN A 57 9.88 8.77 -28.67
N SER A 58 11.12 8.45 -28.27
CA SER A 58 11.38 7.82 -26.98
C SER A 58 11.33 8.87 -25.88
N TYR A 59 10.54 8.62 -24.84
CA TYR A 59 10.40 9.47 -23.67
C TYR A 59 10.94 8.76 -22.45
N VAL A 60 11.41 9.55 -21.48
CA VAL A 60 11.73 9.09 -20.13
C VAL A 60 10.41 8.75 -19.44
N LEU A 61 10.29 7.52 -18.97
CA LEU A 61 9.10 7.02 -18.28
C LEU A 61 9.30 7.00 -16.77
N ASP A 62 10.54 6.74 -16.33
CA ASP A 62 10.93 6.75 -14.92
C ASP A 62 12.46 6.88 -14.82
N TYR A 63 12.96 7.37 -13.69
CA TYR A 63 14.38 7.56 -13.44
C TYR A 63 14.73 7.36 -11.96
N THR A 64 15.82 6.64 -11.70
CA THR A 64 16.41 6.51 -10.35
C THR A 64 17.93 6.36 -10.42
N GLN A 65 18.58 6.24 -9.27
CA GLN A 65 19.99 5.90 -9.14
C GLN A 65 20.17 4.73 -8.16
N ALA A 66 21.00 3.76 -8.54
CA ALA A 66 21.31 2.57 -7.74
C ALA A 66 22.64 1.96 -8.19
N ASP A 67 23.36 1.28 -7.32
CA ASP A 67 24.59 0.52 -7.68
C ASP A 67 24.20 -0.77 -8.40
N LEU A 68 23.97 -0.70 -9.71
CA LEU A 68 23.55 -1.84 -10.53
C LEU A 68 24.73 -2.73 -10.94
N THR A 69 25.95 -2.19 -10.92
CA THR A 69 27.17 -2.95 -11.26
C THR A 69 27.75 -3.71 -10.07
N GLY A 70 27.41 -3.30 -8.84
CA GLY A 70 27.89 -3.88 -7.58
C GLY A 70 29.29 -3.40 -7.19
N ASP A 71 29.70 -2.23 -7.67
CA ASP A 71 31.05 -1.70 -7.49
C ASP A 71 31.18 -0.60 -6.42
N GLY A 72 30.07 -0.31 -5.74
CA GLY A 72 29.95 0.68 -4.68
C GLY A 72 29.68 2.10 -5.17
N VAL A 73 29.58 2.33 -6.48
CA VAL A 73 29.24 3.63 -7.09
C VAL A 73 27.81 3.58 -7.64
N ALA A 74 27.02 4.61 -7.39
CA ALA A 74 25.67 4.69 -7.93
C ALA A 74 25.70 4.83 -9.46
N ASP A 75 24.85 4.07 -10.14
CA ASP A 75 24.59 4.14 -11.58
C ASP A 75 23.27 4.88 -11.83
N GLY A 76 23.17 5.58 -12.97
CA GLY A 76 21.91 6.16 -13.42
C GLY A 76 21.02 5.11 -14.08
N VAL A 77 19.74 5.03 -13.71
CA VAL A 77 18.80 4.04 -14.23
C VAL A 77 17.62 4.77 -14.85
N THR A 78 17.45 4.66 -16.17
CA THR A 78 16.39 5.35 -16.91
C THR A 78 15.51 4.34 -17.61
N LEU A 79 14.21 4.35 -17.32
CA LEU A 79 13.22 3.63 -18.09
C LEU A 79 12.78 4.52 -19.25
N ILE A 80 12.85 4.00 -20.47
CA ILE A 80 12.45 4.74 -21.67
C ILE A 80 11.46 3.94 -22.49
N GLY A 81 10.66 4.62 -23.30
CA GLY A 81 9.80 3.97 -24.28
C GLY A 81 9.23 4.94 -25.30
N THR A 82 8.78 4.38 -26.42
CA THR A 82 8.26 5.11 -27.56
C THR A 82 6.77 5.37 -27.43
N LYS A 83 6.38 6.64 -27.58
CA LYS A 83 4.99 7.08 -27.68
C LYS A 83 4.69 7.55 -29.10
N GLU A 84 3.44 7.38 -29.57
CA GLU A 84 3.04 7.97 -30.85
C GLU A 84 2.93 9.49 -30.73
N LYS A 85 2.34 9.97 -29.63
CA LYS A 85 2.24 11.38 -29.23
C LYS A 85 2.70 11.57 -27.79
N LYS A 86 3.13 12.79 -27.46
CA LYS A 86 3.66 13.14 -26.13
C LYS A 86 2.69 12.77 -24.98
N ASP A 87 1.41 13.04 -25.19
CA ASP A 87 0.36 12.89 -24.17
C ASP A 87 -0.26 11.49 -24.14
N ASP A 88 0.22 10.56 -24.97
CA ASP A 88 -0.27 9.18 -24.93
C ASP A 88 0.21 8.49 -23.64
N ILE A 89 -0.72 7.74 -23.03
CA ILE A 89 -0.43 6.91 -21.85
C ILE A 89 0.06 5.51 -22.25
N PHE A 90 -0.21 5.08 -23.48
CA PHE A 90 0.32 3.83 -24.03
C PHE A 90 1.75 4.03 -24.51
N VAL A 91 2.62 3.08 -24.17
CA VAL A 91 4.04 3.11 -24.52
C VAL A 91 4.45 1.79 -25.16
N SER A 92 5.37 1.84 -26.11
CA SER A 92 5.95 0.66 -26.76
C SER A 92 7.47 0.71 -26.76
N ASN A 93 8.14 -0.40 -27.08
CA ASN A 93 9.60 -0.48 -27.12
C ASN A 93 10.24 -0.03 -25.80
N ILE A 94 9.70 -0.52 -24.69
CA ILE A 94 10.17 -0.20 -23.36
C ILE A 94 11.57 -0.81 -23.17
N MET A 95 12.51 0.01 -22.69
CA MET A 95 13.92 -0.35 -22.47
C MET A 95 14.40 0.22 -21.13
N VAL A 96 15.32 -0.47 -20.48
CA VAL A 96 16.11 0.09 -19.37
C VAL A 96 17.45 0.55 -19.91
N VAL A 97 17.83 1.78 -19.58
CA VAL A 97 19.13 2.38 -19.88
C VAL A 97 19.87 2.62 -18.57
N MET A 98 21.02 1.96 -18.41
CA MET A 98 21.95 2.20 -17.32
C MET A 98 23.05 3.16 -17.78
N GLN A 99 23.40 4.13 -16.94
CA GLN A 99 24.63 4.92 -17.01
C GLN A 99 25.55 4.50 -15.86
N ASP A 100 26.65 3.81 -16.19
CA ASP A 100 27.66 3.38 -15.22
C ASP A 100 28.28 4.62 -14.53
N GLY A 101 28.22 4.70 -13.20
CA GLY A 101 28.68 5.87 -12.44
C GLY A 101 30.19 6.06 -12.41
N LYS A 102 30.95 5.00 -12.68
CA LYS A 102 32.42 5.01 -12.66
C LYS A 102 33.01 5.22 -14.04
N THR A 103 32.45 4.56 -15.05
CA THR A 103 32.93 4.63 -16.44
C THR A 103 32.18 5.67 -17.28
N MET A 104 31.02 6.14 -16.81
CA MET A 104 30.11 7.05 -17.51
C MET A 104 29.57 6.48 -18.83
N LYS A 105 29.66 5.16 -19.02
CA LYS A 105 29.17 4.48 -20.22
C LYS A 105 27.69 4.13 -20.09
N PHE A 106 26.99 4.18 -21.22
CA PHE A 106 25.59 3.79 -21.29
C PHE A 106 25.43 2.37 -21.83
N THR A 107 24.56 1.60 -21.20
CA THR A 107 24.15 0.25 -21.61
C THR A 107 22.63 0.20 -21.63
N GLN A 108 22.03 -0.32 -22.69
CA GLN A 108 20.57 -0.48 -22.78
C GLN A 108 20.16 -1.92 -23.00
N VAL A 109 19.01 -2.31 -22.44
CA VAL A 109 18.45 -3.66 -22.55
C VAL A 109 16.92 -3.58 -22.68
N PRO A 110 16.31 -4.38 -23.57
CA PRO A 110 14.85 -4.46 -23.63
C PRO A 110 14.30 -5.11 -22.37
N VAL A 111 13.11 -4.68 -21.94
CA VAL A 111 12.44 -5.29 -20.77
C VAL A 111 11.98 -6.73 -21.06
N GLY A 112 11.86 -7.12 -22.31
CA GLY A 112 11.57 -8.50 -22.69
C GLY A 112 10.88 -8.60 -24.04
N LYS A 113 10.17 -9.70 -24.27
CA LYS A 113 9.36 -9.89 -25.49
C LYS A 113 8.12 -9.00 -25.45
N GLN A 114 7.49 -8.90 -24.29
CA GLN A 114 6.40 -7.97 -24.02
C GLN A 114 7.03 -6.66 -23.51
N ASN A 115 7.05 -5.64 -24.37
CA ASN A 115 7.72 -4.37 -24.11
C ASN A 115 6.82 -3.17 -24.45
N SER A 116 5.52 -3.32 -24.23
CA SER A 116 4.51 -2.28 -24.46
C SER A 116 3.37 -2.42 -23.46
N GLY A 117 2.74 -1.30 -23.11
CA GLY A 117 1.59 -1.25 -22.22
C GLY A 117 1.41 0.13 -21.62
N TYR A 118 0.87 0.17 -20.40
CA TYR A 118 0.45 1.38 -19.72
C TYR A 118 1.25 1.59 -18.44
N GLU A 119 1.50 2.87 -18.12
CA GLU A 119 2.09 3.34 -16.86
C GLU A 119 3.31 2.53 -16.37
N PRO A 120 4.33 2.33 -17.22
CA PRO A 120 5.47 1.52 -16.83
C PRO A 120 6.32 2.24 -15.79
N LYS A 121 6.75 1.50 -14.78
CA LYS A 121 7.51 2.01 -13.62
C LYS A 121 8.64 1.06 -13.26
N LEU A 122 9.71 1.59 -12.67
CA LEU A 122 10.83 0.77 -12.18
C LEU A 122 10.85 0.66 -10.66
N THR A 123 11.44 -0.41 -10.17
CA THR A 123 11.81 -0.61 -8.76
C THR A 123 13.17 -1.26 -8.73
N VAL A 124 14.05 -0.78 -7.84
CA VAL A 124 15.41 -1.29 -7.71
C VAL A 124 15.58 -2.03 -6.39
N GLY A 125 16.36 -3.11 -6.42
CA GLY A 125 16.59 -3.95 -5.25
C GLY A 125 17.63 -5.04 -5.52
N ASP A 126 18.35 -5.51 -4.50
CA ASP A 126 19.22 -6.69 -4.62
C ASP A 126 18.37 -7.96 -4.44
N PHE A 127 17.79 -8.46 -5.54
CA PHE A 127 16.81 -9.56 -5.49
C PHE A 127 17.47 -10.93 -5.33
N ASN A 128 18.73 -11.06 -5.74
CA ASN A 128 19.48 -12.32 -5.71
C ASN A 128 20.57 -12.37 -4.62
N LYS A 129 20.70 -11.31 -3.81
CA LYS A 129 21.67 -11.15 -2.71
C LYS A 129 23.12 -11.18 -3.16
N ASP A 130 23.42 -10.67 -4.34
CA ASP A 130 24.77 -10.70 -4.91
C ASP A 130 25.56 -9.38 -4.72
N GLY A 131 24.94 -8.41 -4.05
CA GLY A 131 25.51 -7.10 -3.73
C GLY A 131 25.28 -6.03 -4.80
N ALA A 132 24.91 -6.40 -6.04
CA ALA A 132 24.46 -5.47 -7.05
C ALA A 132 22.93 -5.30 -6.95
N GLN A 133 22.44 -4.09 -7.21
CA GLN A 133 21.00 -3.84 -7.33
C GLN A 133 20.52 -4.27 -8.72
N ASP A 134 19.32 -4.82 -8.81
CA ASP A 134 18.65 -5.18 -10.07
C ASP A 134 17.42 -4.30 -10.29
N VAL A 135 16.85 -4.36 -11.49
CA VAL A 135 15.73 -3.54 -11.93
C VAL A 135 14.51 -4.42 -12.21
N LEU A 136 13.48 -4.29 -11.39
CA LEU A 136 12.14 -4.78 -11.67
C LEU A 136 11.36 -3.70 -12.44
N VAL A 137 10.81 -4.03 -13.59
CA VAL A 137 9.93 -3.16 -14.37
C VAL A 137 8.54 -3.76 -14.37
N GLU A 138 7.54 -2.94 -14.02
CA GLU A 138 6.12 -3.25 -14.16
C GLU A 138 5.55 -2.50 -15.36
N THR A 139 4.61 -3.12 -16.08
CA THR A 139 3.88 -2.50 -17.19
C THR A 139 2.45 -3.04 -17.21
N GLY A 140 1.45 -2.19 -17.01
CA GLY A 140 0.05 -2.59 -17.08
C GLY A 140 -0.33 -3.02 -18.49
N ASP A 141 -1.09 -4.12 -18.64
CA ASP A 141 -1.45 -4.64 -19.95
C ASP A 141 -2.70 -3.98 -20.57
N GLY A 142 -3.50 -3.28 -19.76
CA GLY A 142 -4.71 -2.57 -20.17
C GLY A 142 -5.93 -3.47 -20.41
N GLY A 143 -5.86 -4.75 -20.05
CA GLY A 143 -6.97 -5.69 -20.10
C GLY A 143 -7.96 -5.53 -18.94
N SER A 144 -9.16 -6.09 -19.10
CA SER A 144 -10.19 -6.08 -18.06
C SER A 144 -9.85 -6.92 -16.82
N GLY A 145 -8.82 -7.76 -16.90
CA GLY A 145 -8.28 -8.50 -15.76
C GLY A 145 -7.41 -7.67 -14.83
N GLY A 146 -7.08 -6.43 -15.20
CA GLY A 146 -6.21 -5.57 -14.39
C GLY A 146 -4.83 -6.18 -14.16
N THR A 147 -4.29 -6.89 -15.15
CA THR A 147 -3.02 -7.60 -15.05
C THR A 147 -1.85 -6.73 -15.53
N SER A 148 -0.67 -7.05 -15.00
CA SER A 148 0.58 -6.38 -15.33
C SER A 148 1.60 -7.39 -15.81
N THR A 149 2.48 -6.92 -16.70
CA THR A 149 3.66 -7.65 -17.13
C THR A 149 4.88 -7.15 -16.38
N TYR A 150 5.67 -8.09 -15.86
CA TYR A 150 6.87 -7.83 -15.09
C TYR A 150 8.13 -8.28 -15.82
N SER A 151 9.22 -7.57 -15.59
CA SER A 151 10.54 -7.88 -16.13
C SER A 151 11.60 -7.64 -15.08
N LEU A 152 12.50 -8.61 -14.86
CA LEU A 152 13.58 -8.49 -13.88
C LEU A 152 14.92 -8.56 -14.59
N VAL A 153 15.70 -7.48 -14.48
CA VAL A 153 16.92 -7.26 -15.26
C VAL A 153 18.08 -6.94 -14.32
N SER A 154 19.21 -7.62 -14.51
CA SER A 154 20.47 -7.32 -13.81
C SER A 154 21.46 -6.64 -14.74
N PHE A 155 22.29 -5.76 -14.20
CA PHE A 155 23.41 -5.14 -14.91
C PHE A 155 24.76 -5.46 -14.25
N LYS A 156 24.83 -6.51 -13.43
CA LYS A 156 26.08 -6.94 -12.80
C LYS A 156 27.22 -7.01 -13.83
N ASP A 157 28.39 -6.51 -13.44
CA ASP A 157 29.57 -6.39 -14.33
C ASP A 157 29.36 -5.49 -15.57
N GLY A 158 28.37 -4.59 -15.53
CA GLY A 158 28.06 -3.62 -16.58
C GLY A 158 27.31 -4.19 -17.79
N LYS A 159 26.87 -5.45 -17.74
CA LYS A 159 26.15 -6.13 -18.83
C LYS A 159 24.69 -6.33 -18.45
N GLY A 160 23.79 -5.62 -19.14
CA GLY A 160 22.35 -5.77 -18.96
C GLY A 160 21.83 -7.11 -19.50
N ALA A 161 21.18 -7.91 -18.67
CA ALA A 161 20.53 -9.16 -19.05
C ALA A 161 19.30 -9.44 -18.17
N ALA A 162 18.33 -10.19 -18.72
CA ALA A 162 17.22 -10.68 -17.93
C ALA A 162 17.74 -11.65 -16.84
N MET A 163 17.40 -11.39 -15.59
CA MET A 163 17.71 -12.27 -14.47
C MET A 163 16.84 -13.52 -14.49
N VAL A 164 15.56 -13.35 -14.83
CA VAL A 164 14.58 -14.41 -15.01
C VAL A 164 13.92 -14.25 -16.37
N ASP A 165 13.65 -15.36 -17.04
CA ASP A 165 12.85 -15.35 -18.27
C ASP A 165 11.48 -14.70 -18.02
N GLN A 166 11.09 -13.76 -18.89
CA GLN A 166 9.88 -12.95 -18.70
C GLN A 166 8.61 -13.80 -18.62
N GLU A 167 8.50 -14.88 -19.41
CA GLU A 167 7.32 -15.75 -19.36
C GLU A 167 7.26 -16.50 -18.02
N LYS A 168 8.40 -16.95 -17.50
CA LYS A 168 8.47 -17.60 -16.17
C LYS A 168 8.16 -16.63 -15.02
N LEU A 169 8.61 -15.37 -15.12
CA LEU A 169 8.33 -14.34 -14.12
C LEU A 169 6.84 -14.03 -14.00
N ASN A 170 6.10 -14.10 -15.11
CA ASN A 170 4.69 -13.76 -15.16
C ASN A 170 3.75 -14.99 -15.09
N ALA A 171 4.29 -16.20 -14.95
CA ALA A 171 3.49 -17.43 -14.96
C ALA A 171 2.59 -17.60 -13.73
N GLY A 172 3.01 -17.04 -12.59
CA GLY A 172 2.31 -17.20 -11.31
C GLY A 172 2.18 -18.64 -10.83
N VAL A 173 1.23 -18.86 -9.92
CA VAL A 173 0.83 -20.19 -9.46
C VAL A 173 -0.25 -20.73 -10.39
N ASP A 174 -0.11 -22.00 -10.78
CA ASP A 174 -1.13 -22.71 -11.56
C ASP A 174 -2.10 -23.45 -10.63
N PHE A 175 -3.39 -23.17 -10.76
CA PHE A 175 -4.47 -23.75 -9.96
C PHE A 175 -5.36 -24.69 -10.78
N ASP A 176 -5.92 -25.71 -10.11
CA ASP A 176 -7.12 -26.41 -10.59
C ASP A 176 -8.31 -25.94 -9.75
N ILE A 177 -9.30 -25.35 -10.40
CA ILE A 177 -10.43 -24.68 -9.75
C ILE A 177 -11.71 -25.40 -10.16
N GLN A 178 -12.43 -25.99 -9.19
CA GLN A 178 -13.62 -26.79 -9.47
C GLN A 178 -14.77 -26.43 -8.53
N PHE A 179 -15.96 -26.26 -9.09
CA PHE A 179 -17.17 -26.06 -8.31
C PHE A 179 -17.59 -27.37 -7.65
N THR A 180 -18.08 -27.28 -6.41
CA THR A 180 -18.47 -28.42 -5.56
C THR A 180 -19.80 -28.14 -4.87
N GLU A 181 -20.42 -29.19 -4.34
CA GLU A 181 -21.74 -29.14 -3.69
C GLU A 181 -21.83 -28.05 -2.60
N GLY A 182 -23.01 -27.43 -2.50
CA GLY A 182 -23.31 -26.42 -1.48
C GLY A 182 -22.76 -25.04 -1.79
N PHE A 183 -22.68 -24.66 -3.08
CA PHE A 183 -22.14 -23.37 -3.54
C PHE A 183 -20.71 -23.13 -3.04
N LYS A 184 -19.81 -24.06 -3.34
CA LYS A 184 -18.39 -23.98 -2.97
C LYS A 184 -17.50 -24.17 -4.17
N ALA A 185 -16.28 -23.64 -4.12
CA ALA A 185 -15.22 -23.96 -5.07
C ALA A 185 -14.00 -24.52 -4.34
N GLU A 186 -13.46 -25.63 -4.83
CA GLU A 186 -12.17 -26.17 -4.41
C GLU A 186 -11.08 -25.63 -5.35
N ILE A 187 -10.09 -24.96 -4.76
CA ILE A 187 -8.93 -24.38 -5.45
C ILE A 187 -7.72 -25.19 -5.01
N THR A 188 -7.13 -25.94 -5.95
CA THR A 188 -5.97 -26.78 -5.70
C THR A 188 -4.73 -26.17 -6.33
N ASN A 189 -3.72 -25.84 -5.52
CA ASN A 189 -2.40 -25.47 -6.04
C ASN A 189 -1.78 -26.70 -6.72
N LYS A 190 -1.51 -26.63 -8.03
CA LYS A 190 -1.04 -27.81 -8.78
C LYS A 190 0.37 -28.22 -8.40
N ALA A 191 1.21 -27.31 -7.90
CA ALA A 191 2.56 -27.60 -7.46
C ALA A 191 2.58 -28.24 -6.06
N THR A 192 1.93 -27.62 -5.08
CA THR A 192 1.96 -28.07 -3.67
C THR A 192 0.90 -29.12 -3.34
N LYS A 193 -0.14 -29.24 -4.19
CA LYS A 193 -1.36 -30.05 -3.95
C LYS A 193 -2.22 -29.58 -2.77
N GLU A 194 -1.89 -28.43 -2.18
CA GLU A 194 -2.71 -27.80 -1.15
C GLU A 194 -4.05 -27.39 -1.73
N LYS A 195 -5.09 -27.52 -0.91
CA LYS A 195 -6.47 -27.27 -1.29
C LYS A 195 -7.07 -26.22 -0.38
N THR A 196 -7.71 -25.23 -0.97
CA THR A 196 -8.54 -24.25 -0.28
C THR A 196 -9.97 -24.38 -0.79
N THR A 197 -10.94 -24.43 0.11
CA THR A 197 -12.36 -24.37 -0.26
C THR A 197 -12.88 -22.98 0.05
N VAL A 198 -13.44 -22.31 -0.94
CA VAL A 198 -14.09 -21.00 -0.80
C VAL A 198 -15.60 -21.15 -0.93
N ASP A 199 -16.34 -20.37 -0.14
CA ASP A 199 -17.78 -20.22 -0.27
C ASP A 199 -18.07 -19.25 -1.42
N ILE A 200 -18.90 -19.66 -2.37
CA ILE A 200 -19.31 -18.85 -3.54
C ILE A 200 -20.82 -18.58 -3.53
N SER A 201 -21.48 -18.81 -2.39
CA SER A 201 -22.94 -18.68 -2.25
C SER A 201 -23.45 -17.25 -2.39
N GLU A 202 -22.56 -16.26 -2.32
CA GLU A 202 -22.89 -14.86 -2.58
C GLU A 202 -23.47 -14.66 -4.00
N ASN A 203 -22.97 -15.41 -4.99
CA ASN A 203 -23.46 -15.36 -6.37
C ASN A 203 -24.47 -16.48 -6.70
N LYS A 204 -25.05 -17.14 -5.68
CA LYS A 204 -25.92 -18.33 -5.84
C LYS A 204 -27.09 -18.13 -6.81
N ASP A 205 -27.71 -16.95 -6.81
CA ASP A 205 -28.89 -16.69 -7.62
C ASP A 205 -28.56 -16.75 -9.12
N ASN A 206 -27.39 -16.22 -9.50
CA ASN A 206 -26.89 -16.33 -10.86
C ASN A 206 -26.52 -17.78 -11.21
N TYR A 207 -25.92 -18.52 -10.28
CA TYR A 207 -25.59 -19.92 -10.55
C TYR A 207 -26.83 -20.82 -10.70
N ILE A 208 -27.87 -20.59 -9.89
CA ILE A 208 -29.16 -21.30 -10.03
C ILE A 208 -29.82 -20.92 -11.35
N LYS A 209 -29.88 -19.61 -11.67
CA LYS A 209 -30.43 -19.10 -12.93
C LYS A 209 -29.73 -19.70 -14.16
N ASN A 210 -28.41 -19.91 -14.07
CA ASN A 210 -27.58 -20.51 -15.13
C ASN A 210 -27.58 -22.04 -15.10
N GLY A 211 -28.36 -22.69 -14.22
CA GLY A 211 -28.47 -24.14 -14.13
C GLY A 211 -27.21 -24.85 -13.65
N ILE A 212 -26.31 -24.15 -12.94
CA ILE A 212 -25.10 -24.73 -12.36
C ILE A 212 -25.46 -25.49 -11.07
N TYR A 213 -26.33 -24.92 -10.24
CA TYR A 213 -26.84 -25.56 -9.03
C TYR A 213 -28.38 -25.61 -9.02
N ASP A 214 -28.95 -26.51 -8.21
CA ASP A 214 -30.33 -26.38 -7.76
C ASP A 214 -30.45 -25.46 -6.53
N ALA A 215 -31.68 -25.17 -6.12
CA ALA A 215 -31.96 -24.31 -4.96
C ALA A 215 -31.46 -24.88 -3.61
N LYS A 216 -31.09 -26.17 -3.55
CA LYS A 216 -30.51 -26.82 -2.36
C LYS A 216 -28.98 -26.83 -2.40
N GLY A 217 -28.38 -26.25 -3.45
CA GLY A 217 -26.93 -26.26 -3.66
C GLY A 217 -26.42 -27.55 -4.27
N LYS A 218 -27.28 -28.38 -4.87
CA LYS A 218 -26.83 -29.55 -5.62
C LYS A 218 -26.18 -29.12 -6.93
N LEU A 219 -24.94 -29.52 -7.20
CA LEU A 219 -24.25 -29.25 -8.46
C LEU A 219 -24.92 -30.04 -9.60
N LEU A 220 -25.50 -29.32 -10.56
CA LEU A 220 -26.17 -29.88 -11.73
C LEU A 220 -25.23 -29.96 -12.94
N LYS A 221 -24.24 -29.07 -13.00
CA LYS A 221 -23.28 -28.94 -14.10
C LYS A 221 -21.87 -28.76 -13.55
N ALA A 222 -20.92 -29.57 -14.01
CA ALA A 222 -19.52 -29.37 -13.69
C ALA A 222 -19.02 -28.03 -14.26
N VAL A 223 -18.41 -27.22 -13.41
CA VAL A 223 -17.84 -25.91 -13.76
C VAL A 223 -16.40 -25.88 -13.27
N LYS A 224 -15.51 -25.45 -14.17
CA LYS A 224 -14.13 -25.13 -13.84
C LYS A 224 -13.97 -23.61 -13.84
N GLY A 225 -13.28 -23.11 -12.83
CA GLY A 225 -12.82 -21.72 -12.82
C GLY A 225 -11.51 -21.57 -13.58
N ALA A 226 -10.99 -20.35 -13.57
CA ALA A 226 -9.67 -20.02 -14.07
C ALA A 226 -9.06 -18.90 -13.24
N GLN A 227 -7.78 -18.65 -13.49
CA GLN A 227 -7.02 -17.60 -12.85
C GLN A 227 -6.42 -16.67 -13.89
N ASP A 228 -6.26 -15.41 -13.51
CA ASP A 228 -5.53 -14.43 -14.28
C ASP A 228 -4.02 -14.49 -13.95
N GLY A 229 -3.22 -13.74 -14.71
CA GLY A 229 -1.81 -13.47 -14.37
C GLY A 229 -1.69 -12.60 -13.11
N PHE A 230 -0.48 -12.09 -12.86
CA PHE A 230 -0.29 -11.17 -11.75
C PHE A 230 -1.01 -9.84 -11.99
N GLY A 231 -1.95 -9.49 -11.10
CA GLY A 231 -2.49 -8.14 -10.99
C GLY A 231 -1.51 -7.21 -10.27
N SER A 232 -0.74 -7.76 -9.33
CA SER A 232 0.40 -7.09 -8.71
C SER A 232 1.54 -8.07 -8.45
N LEU A 233 2.79 -7.57 -8.42
CA LEU A 233 3.99 -8.28 -7.99
C LEU A 233 4.87 -7.31 -7.19
N GLU A 234 4.59 -7.22 -5.90
CA GLU A 234 5.18 -6.25 -5.00
C GLU A 234 6.52 -6.75 -4.44
N VAL A 235 7.39 -5.82 -4.05
CA VAL A 235 8.69 -6.13 -3.44
C VAL A 235 8.58 -6.00 -1.93
N GLU A 236 8.86 -7.08 -1.20
CA GLU A 236 8.80 -7.13 0.26
C GLU A 236 10.17 -7.44 0.87
N GLU A 237 10.70 -6.53 1.70
CA GLU A 237 11.91 -6.77 2.48
C GLU A 237 11.66 -7.80 3.59
N GLN A 238 12.48 -8.83 3.62
CA GLN A 238 12.42 -9.94 4.54
C GLN A 238 13.27 -9.66 5.78
N ALA A 239 13.00 -10.35 6.89
CA ALA A 239 13.73 -10.17 8.15
C ALA A 239 15.25 -10.42 8.05
N ASP A 240 15.70 -11.18 7.04
CA ASP A 240 17.10 -11.44 6.74
C ASP A 240 17.75 -10.39 5.81
N GLY A 241 17.04 -9.28 5.54
CA GLY A 241 17.46 -8.21 4.62
C GLY A 241 17.32 -8.55 3.14
N GLY A 242 16.79 -9.72 2.80
CA GLY A 242 16.50 -10.11 1.42
C GLY A 242 15.22 -9.52 0.88
N LEU A 243 15.06 -9.57 -0.45
CA LEU A 243 13.83 -9.18 -1.10
C LEU A 243 13.04 -10.42 -1.54
N ALA A 244 11.74 -10.40 -1.30
CA ALA A 244 10.79 -11.32 -1.90
C ALA A 244 9.87 -10.57 -2.88
N LEU A 245 9.35 -11.31 -3.84
CA LEU A 245 8.30 -10.85 -4.75
C LEU A 245 6.97 -11.43 -4.28
N VAL A 246 6.00 -10.57 -3.99
CA VAL A 246 4.67 -10.95 -3.51
C VAL A 246 3.67 -10.70 -4.63
N GLY A 247 3.26 -11.79 -5.28
CA GLY A 247 2.37 -11.77 -6.42
C GLY A 247 0.91 -12.01 -6.03
N THR A 248 0.01 -11.21 -6.58
CA THR A 248 -1.44 -11.35 -6.40
C THR A 248 -2.10 -11.78 -7.71
N GLN A 249 -2.85 -12.88 -7.68
CA GLN A 249 -3.61 -13.40 -8.81
C GLN A 249 -5.09 -13.44 -8.49
N HIS A 250 -5.89 -13.02 -9.46
CA HIS A 250 -7.34 -13.09 -9.39
C HIS A 250 -7.84 -14.46 -9.87
N ILE A 251 -8.75 -15.08 -9.11
CA ILE A 251 -9.38 -16.36 -9.46
C ILE A 251 -10.87 -16.11 -9.67
N TRP A 252 -11.35 -16.51 -10.84
CA TRP A 252 -12.74 -16.36 -11.26
C TRP A 252 -13.39 -17.71 -11.57
N GLY A 253 -14.71 -17.76 -11.39
CA GLY A 253 -15.52 -18.96 -11.46
C GLY A 253 -16.08 -19.22 -12.86
N SER A 254 -17.40 -19.10 -12.98
CA SER A 254 -18.15 -19.50 -14.18
C SER A 254 -17.99 -18.56 -15.38
N TYR A 255 -17.55 -17.33 -15.16
CA TYR A 255 -17.21 -16.32 -16.17
C TYR A 255 -16.21 -15.31 -15.57
N HIS A 256 -15.54 -14.50 -16.40
CA HIS A 256 -14.42 -13.64 -15.93
C HIS A 256 -14.79 -12.65 -14.81
N ALA A 257 -15.99 -12.06 -14.85
CA ALA A 257 -16.50 -11.17 -13.81
C ALA A 257 -17.08 -11.89 -12.57
N ASP A 258 -17.01 -13.22 -12.51
CA ASP A 258 -17.41 -14.04 -11.35
C ASP A 258 -16.19 -14.25 -10.45
N SER A 259 -15.70 -13.18 -9.82
CA SER A 259 -14.60 -13.24 -8.87
C SER A 259 -14.96 -14.17 -7.70
N ILE A 260 -14.10 -15.12 -7.37
CA ILE A 260 -14.38 -16.08 -6.26
C ILE A 260 -13.26 -16.14 -5.23
N ALA A 261 -12.02 -15.83 -5.63
CA ALA A 261 -10.88 -15.84 -4.72
C ALA A 261 -9.74 -14.93 -5.21
N ILE A 262 -8.88 -14.56 -4.27
CA ILE A 262 -7.57 -13.99 -4.53
C ILE A 262 -6.52 -14.98 -4.05
N ALA A 263 -5.50 -15.21 -4.88
CA ALA A 263 -4.31 -15.96 -4.48
C ALA A 263 -3.13 -15.00 -4.33
N THR A 264 -2.52 -15.00 -3.14
CA THR A 264 -1.27 -14.31 -2.87
C THR A 264 -0.14 -15.33 -2.80
N SER A 265 0.99 -15.03 -3.43
CA SER A 265 2.13 -15.93 -3.54
C SER A 265 3.43 -15.18 -3.28
N THR A 266 4.29 -15.74 -2.43
CA THR A 266 5.60 -15.16 -2.10
C THR A 266 6.69 -15.95 -2.79
N TRP A 267 7.57 -15.25 -3.51
CA TRP A 267 8.63 -15.82 -4.32
C TRP A 267 9.97 -15.21 -3.94
N LYS A 268 11.04 -16.01 -4.01
CA LYS A 268 12.42 -15.53 -3.96
C LYS A 268 13.16 -15.85 -5.23
N ILE A 269 14.19 -15.06 -5.52
CA ILE A 269 15.16 -15.40 -6.54
C ILE A 269 16.30 -16.19 -5.88
N ASP A 270 16.48 -17.43 -6.33
CA ASP A 270 17.55 -18.33 -5.90
C ASP A 270 18.31 -18.78 -7.15
N ASN A 271 19.59 -18.40 -7.26
CA ASN A 271 20.44 -18.70 -8.43
C ASN A 271 19.80 -18.33 -9.78
N GLY A 272 19.17 -17.16 -9.87
CA GLY A 272 18.49 -16.68 -11.09
C GLY A 272 17.18 -17.42 -11.41
N GLN A 273 16.62 -18.16 -10.46
CA GLN A 273 15.34 -18.86 -10.61
C GLN A 273 14.33 -18.39 -9.58
N LEU A 274 13.08 -18.25 -10.00
CA LEU A 274 11.96 -18.03 -9.09
C LEU A 274 11.66 -19.30 -8.30
N LYS A 275 11.59 -19.15 -6.99
CA LYS A 275 11.21 -20.20 -6.05
C LYS A 275 10.01 -19.77 -5.25
N LEU A 276 8.92 -20.53 -5.35
CA LEU A 276 7.71 -20.33 -4.55
C LEU A 276 8.00 -20.69 -3.10
N GLU A 277 7.75 -19.77 -2.17
CA GLU A 277 7.92 -19.99 -0.74
C GLU A 277 6.58 -20.21 -0.02
N LYS A 278 5.58 -19.41 -0.36
CA LYS A 278 4.26 -19.43 0.28
C LYS A 278 3.18 -19.18 -0.76
N THR A 279 2.03 -19.80 -0.59
CA THR A 279 0.79 -19.44 -1.27
C THR A 279 -0.33 -19.36 -0.26
N GLU A 280 -1.18 -18.36 -0.39
CA GLU A 280 -2.39 -18.18 0.40
C GLU A 280 -3.54 -17.89 -0.55
N VAL A 281 -4.68 -18.52 -0.33
CA VAL A 281 -5.90 -18.31 -1.13
C VAL A 281 -6.99 -17.87 -0.18
N THR A 282 -7.57 -16.70 -0.44
CA THR A 282 -8.67 -16.13 0.33
C THR A 282 -9.89 -15.98 -0.56
N ALA A 283 -11.09 -16.08 0.02
CA ALA A 283 -12.32 -15.79 -0.71
C ALA A 283 -12.32 -14.32 -1.16
N PHE A 284 -12.92 -14.05 -2.32
CA PHE A 284 -13.00 -12.68 -2.83
C PHE A 284 -13.91 -11.83 -1.95
N ASP A 285 -13.41 -10.69 -1.50
CA ASP A 285 -14.16 -9.76 -0.64
C ASP A 285 -15.07 -8.86 -1.47
N HIS A 286 -16.21 -9.39 -1.90
CA HIS A 286 -17.13 -8.64 -2.73
C HIS A 286 -17.64 -7.37 -2.05
N ASP A 287 -17.77 -7.33 -0.72
CA ASP A 287 -18.30 -6.15 -0.03
C ASP A 287 -17.35 -4.96 -0.15
N ASN A 288 -16.03 -5.22 -0.09
CA ASN A 288 -15.02 -4.18 -0.13
C ASN A 288 -14.50 -3.86 -1.55
N PHE A 289 -14.62 -4.79 -2.50
CA PHE A 289 -14.23 -4.57 -3.90
C PHE A 289 -15.39 -4.14 -4.82
N SER A 290 -16.65 -4.32 -4.44
CA SER A 290 -17.79 -3.88 -5.27
C SER A 290 -18.14 -2.43 -5.01
N ILE A 291 -18.11 -1.60 -6.06
CA ILE A 291 -18.51 -0.20 -6.04
C ILE A 291 -20.04 -0.09 -6.09
N ALA A 292 -20.62 0.88 -5.40
CA ALA A 292 -22.06 1.17 -5.49
C ALA A 292 -22.45 1.50 -6.94
N PRO A 293 -23.40 0.77 -7.57
CA PRO A 293 -23.68 0.89 -9.00
C PRO A 293 -24.08 2.30 -9.49
N ASN A 294 -24.67 3.13 -8.62
CA ASN A 294 -25.11 4.47 -8.98
C ASN A 294 -24.25 5.60 -8.39
N TYR A 295 -23.18 5.28 -7.66
CA TYR A 295 -22.36 6.26 -6.93
C TYR A 295 -20.88 5.89 -7.06
N ALA A 296 -20.25 6.24 -8.18
CA ALA A 296 -18.83 5.97 -8.35
C ALA A 296 -17.98 7.00 -7.57
N PRO A 297 -16.88 6.59 -6.92
CA PRO A 297 -15.94 7.52 -6.30
C PRO A 297 -15.46 8.58 -7.31
N GLY A 298 -15.42 9.84 -6.87
CA GLY A 298 -15.08 11.00 -7.71
C GLY A 298 -16.28 11.70 -8.33
N ASP A 299 -17.45 11.05 -8.43
CA ASP A 299 -18.65 11.68 -8.97
C ASP A 299 -19.19 12.77 -8.02
N LYS A 300 -19.81 13.80 -8.59
CA LYS A 300 -20.62 14.75 -7.81
C LYS A 300 -21.83 14.03 -7.22
N PHE A 301 -22.00 14.15 -5.91
CA PHE A 301 -23.16 13.61 -5.24
C PHE A 301 -24.37 14.53 -5.47
N THR A 302 -25.37 14.04 -6.19
CA THR A 302 -26.54 14.83 -6.63
C THR A 302 -27.86 14.11 -6.31
N GLU A 303 -28.21 14.03 -5.03
CA GLU A 303 -29.50 13.49 -4.59
C GLU A 303 -30.42 14.61 -4.16
N ALA A 304 -31.39 14.98 -5.02
CA ALA A 304 -32.33 16.08 -4.77
C ALA A 304 -33.17 15.91 -3.49
N ALA A 305 -33.31 14.67 -3.01
CA ALA A 305 -34.00 14.35 -1.75
C ALA A 305 -33.19 14.74 -0.50
N LEU A 306 -31.90 15.05 -0.66
CA LEU A 306 -30.98 15.40 0.40
C LEU A 306 -30.50 16.84 0.23
N SER A 307 -30.64 17.65 1.27
CA SER A 307 -30.10 19.01 1.28
C SER A 307 -28.58 18.93 1.48
N THR A 308 -27.84 18.70 0.41
CA THR A 308 -26.37 18.76 0.41
C THR A 308 -25.91 20.13 -0.06
N LYS A 309 -24.77 20.61 0.44
CA LYS A 309 -24.11 21.81 -0.09
C LYS A 309 -23.71 21.60 -1.55
N GLU A 310 -23.49 22.68 -2.29
CA GLU A 310 -22.73 22.62 -3.55
C GLU A 310 -21.37 21.97 -3.29
N ASN A 311 -20.77 21.31 -4.29
CA ASN A 311 -19.48 20.60 -4.20
C ASN A 311 -19.41 19.43 -3.20
N ASN A 312 -20.49 18.67 -3.02
CA ASN A 312 -20.40 17.34 -2.43
C ASN A 312 -20.04 16.29 -3.48
N TYR A 313 -19.11 15.41 -3.13
CA TYR A 313 -18.60 14.35 -3.97
C TYR A 313 -18.71 13.01 -3.26
N VAL A 314 -18.88 11.95 -4.04
CA VAL A 314 -18.67 10.58 -3.58
C VAL A 314 -17.17 10.40 -3.35
N ILE A 315 -16.78 10.23 -2.09
CA ILE A 315 -15.39 10.03 -1.70
C ILE A 315 -15.01 8.56 -1.85
N ASP A 316 -15.89 7.67 -1.40
CA ASP A 316 -15.80 6.23 -1.58
C ASP A 316 -17.21 5.63 -1.61
N SER A 317 -17.38 4.45 -2.18
CA SER A 317 -18.64 3.72 -2.13
C SER A 317 -18.41 2.22 -2.14
N LYS A 318 -19.37 1.49 -1.56
CA LYS A 318 -19.38 0.03 -1.43
C LYS A 318 -20.76 -0.50 -1.72
N TYR A 319 -20.83 -1.74 -2.19
CA TYR A 319 -22.09 -2.43 -2.45
C TYR A 319 -22.15 -3.69 -1.60
N ALA A 320 -22.96 -3.70 -0.54
CA ALA A 320 -22.96 -4.76 0.46
C ALA A 320 -24.27 -4.82 1.24
N ASP A 321 -24.67 -6.00 1.71
CA ASP A 321 -25.82 -6.14 2.62
C ASP A 321 -25.40 -5.72 4.03
N VAL A 322 -25.68 -4.46 4.39
CA VAL A 322 -25.32 -3.86 5.69
C VAL A 322 -26.48 -3.83 6.68
N ASN A 323 -27.68 -4.28 6.26
CA ASN A 323 -28.84 -4.39 7.14
C ASN A 323 -29.19 -5.86 7.49
N GLY A 324 -28.66 -6.83 6.74
CA GLY A 324 -28.81 -8.27 6.96
C GLY A 324 -30.06 -8.90 6.35
N ASP A 325 -30.73 -8.25 5.39
CA ASP A 325 -31.96 -8.74 4.77
C ASP A 325 -31.76 -9.62 3.53
N GLY A 326 -30.50 -9.86 3.15
CA GLY A 326 -30.09 -10.65 1.99
C GLY A 326 -30.08 -9.88 0.68
N VAL A 327 -30.36 -8.57 0.68
CA VAL A 327 -30.26 -7.69 -0.49
C VAL A 327 -29.13 -6.68 -0.25
N ARG A 328 -28.24 -6.52 -1.23
CA ARG A 328 -27.13 -5.58 -1.10
C ARG A 328 -27.63 -4.13 -1.18
N ASP A 329 -27.05 -3.29 -0.34
CA ASP A 329 -27.28 -1.86 -0.22
C ASP A 329 -26.14 -1.06 -0.88
N GLU A 330 -26.42 0.17 -1.29
CA GLU A 330 -25.38 1.11 -1.74
C GLU A 330 -24.91 1.95 -0.54
N VAL A 331 -23.67 1.73 -0.09
CA VAL A 331 -23.04 2.47 1.01
C VAL A 331 -22.12 3.53 0.41
N ILE A 332 -22.29 4.78 0.82
CA ILE A 332 -21.71 5.93 0.14
C ILE A 332 -21.05 6.83 1.18
N LEU A 333 -19.77 7.12 1.03
CA LEU A 333 -19.07 8.15 1.78
C LEU A 333 -19.10 9.43 0.96
N ILE A 334 -19.68 10.48 1.53
CA ILE A 334 -19.88 11.77 0.90
C ILE A 334 -19.01 12.80 1.62
N GLY A 335 -18.40 13.70 0.87
CA GLY A 335 -17.60 14.80 1.43
C GLY A 335 -17.68 16.06 0.58
N HIS A 336 -17.61 17.20 1.24
CA HIS A 336 -17.57 18.50 0.64
C HIS A 336 -16.12 18.88 0.28
N LYS A 337 -15.91 19.32 -0.95
CA LYS A 337 -14.61 19.75 -1.49
C LYS A 337 -14.67 21.24 -1.84
N GLU A 338 -13.81 22.06 -1.25
CA GLU A 338 -13.88 23.52 -1.39
C GLU A 338 -13.63 23.97 -2.84
N GLU A 339 -12.59 23.43 -3.49
CA GLU A 339 -12.22 23.71 -4.88
C GLU A 339 -12.69 22.62 -5.87
N GLY A 340 -13.64 21.78 -5.45
CA GLY A 340 -14.24 20.74 -6.29
C GLY A 340 -13.31 19.54 -6.56
N GLU A 341 -13.33 19.02 -7.78
CA GLU A 341 -12.64 17.76 -8.15
C GLU A 341 -11.13 17.75 -7.89
N LYS A 342 -10.49 18.93 -7.84
CA LYS A 342 -9.05 19.08 -7.62
C LYS A 342 -8.62 18.84 -6.18
N ASP A 343 -9.54 18.93 -5.23
CA ASP A 343 -9.23 18.74 -3.83
C ASP A 343 -9.14 17.26 -3.48
N PHE A 344 -8.00 16.88 -2.90
CA PHE A 344 -7.81 15.57 -2.26
C PHE A 344 -8.34 15.55 -0.83
N PHE A 345 -8.50 16.74 -0.23
CA PHE A 345 -9.09 16.91 1.10
C PHE A 345 -10.60 17.06 0.99
N ALA A 346 -11.34 16.36 1.84
CA ALA A 346 -12.78 16.51 1.97
C ALA A 346 -13.14 16.87 3.42
N ASN A 347 -14.10 17.79 3.57
CA ASN A 347 -14.71 18.12 4.84
C ASN A 347 -16.18 17.66 4.89
N GLU A 348 -16.80 17.74 6.06
CA GLU A 348 -18.19 17.32 6.28
C GLU A 348 -18.50 15.88 5.86
N LEU A 349 -17.52 14.99 6.04
CA LEU A 349 -17.65 13.57 5.77
C LEU A 349 -18.92 13.00 6.41
N THR A 350 -19.71 12.30 5.59
CA THR A 350 -21.02 11.75 5.96
C THR A 350 -21.22 10.42 5.26
N VAL A 351 -21.82 9.44 5.93
CA VAL A 351 -22.19 8.17 5.30
C VAL A 351 -23.66 8.19 4.92
N ALA A 352 -23.97 7.71 3.73
CA ALA A 352 -25.32 7.42 3.28
C ALA A 352 -25.45 5.94 2.93
N VAL A 353 -26.63 5.37 3.21
CA VAL A 353 -26.99 4.01 2.81
C VAL A 353 -28.29 4.07 2.03
N LYS A 354 -28.28 3.56 0.80
CA LYS A 354 -29.47 3.32 -0.01
C LYS A 354 -29.84 1.85 0.09
N ASP A 355 -30.93 1.59 0.80
CA ASP A 355 -31.43 0.25 1.02
C ASP A 355 -31.78 -0.42 -0.32
N GLY A 356 -31.21 -1.61 -0.57
CA GLY A 356 -31.37 -2.33 -1.82
C GLY A 356 -32.80 -2.80 -2.10
N LYS A 357 -33.58 -3.05 -1.04
CA LYS A 357 -34.95 -3.58 -1.11
C LYS A 357 -36.00 -2.48 -1.11
N THR A 358 -35.87 -1.50 -0.21
CA THR A 358 -36.82 -0.39 -0.07
C THR A 358 -36.48 0.81 -0.94
N LYS A 359 -35.25 0.88 -1.45
CA LYS A 359 -34.68 2.03 -2.20
C LYS A 359 -34.64 3.32 -1.39
N LYS A 360 -34.85 3.25 -0.07
CA LYS A 360 -34.80 4.41 0.81
C LYS A 360 -33.35 4.80 1.07
N LEU A 361 -33.05 6.08 0.91
CA LEU A 361 -31.76 6.67 1.23
C LEU A 361 -31.77 7.24 2.65
N THR A 362 -30.76 6.88 3.45
CA THR A 362 -30.58 7.33 4.84
C THR A 362 -29.17 7.87 5.03
N MET A 363 -29.02 9.02 5.69
CA MET A 363 -27.72 9.60 6.02
C MET A 363 -27.43 9.54 7.53
N GLY A 364 -26.15 9.44 7.88
CA GLY A 364 -25.65 9.55 9.24
C GLY A 364 -24.25 10.15 9.29
N THR A 365 -23.96 10.83 10.40
CA THR A 365 -22.65 11.44 10.62
C THR A 365 -21.58 10.39 10.83
N VAL A 366 -20.36 10.68 10.35
CA VAL A 366 -19.17 9.88 10.72
C VAL A 366 -18.68 10.19 12.13
N GLY A 367 -19.15 11.27 12.77
CA GLY A 367 -18.72 11.68 14.11
C GLY A 367 -18.39 13.16 14.21
N LYS A 368 -17.65 13.53 15.26
CA LYS A 368 -17.19 14.91 15.52
C LYS A 368 -16.10 15.31 14.51
N GLU A 369 -15.13 14.42 14.33
CA GLU A 369 -14.05 14.58 13.37
C GLU A 369 -14.51 14.02 12.01
N LYS A 370 -14.75 14.93 11.06
CA LYS A 370 -15.44 14.64 9.79
C LYS A 370 -14.73 15.26 8.59
N ALA A 371 -13.41 15.25 8.62
CA ALA A 371 -12.59 15.74 7.52
C ALA A 371 -11.31 14.91 7.39
N GLY A 372 -10.79 14.83 6.17
CA GLY A 372 -9.57 14.09 5.88
C GLY A 372 -9.26 13.99 4.39
N PHE A 373 -8.08 13.48 4.09
CA PHE A 373 -7.62 13.11 2.77
C PHE A 373 -7.98 11.66 2.49
N GLU A 374 -8.36 11.35 1.24
CA GLU A 374 -8.51 9.97 0.75
C GLU A 374 -9.31 9.07 1.71
N ALA A 375 -10.39 9.60 2.27
CA ALA A 375 -11.19 8.86 3.23
C ALA A 375 -11.85 7.65 2.54
N MET A 376 -11.95 6.53 3.25
CA MET A 376 -12.37 5.25 2.68
C MET A 376 -13.37 4.52 3.59
N LEU A 377 -14.15 3.64 2.98
CA LEU A 377 -15.05 2.71 3.63
C LEU A 377 -14.44 1.31 3.67
N HIS A 378 -14.70 0.61 4.76
CA HIS A 378 -14.57 -0.84 4.86
C HIS A 378 -15.85 -1.42 5.44
N ILE A 379 -16.36 -2.49 4.84
CA ILE A 379 -17.56 -3.21 5.25
C ILE A 379 -17.15 -4.53 5.88
N GLY A 380 -17.66 -4.82 7.06
CA GLY A 380 -17.36 -6.07 7.75
C GLY A 380 -18.09 -6.22 9.08
N ALA A 381 -18.17 -7.44 9.60
CA ALA A 381 -18.84 -7.71 10.86
C ALA A 381 -17.91 -7.40 12.04
N PHE A 382 -18.20 -6.38 12.84
CA PHE A 382 -17.43 -6.05 14.06
C PHE A 382 -18.12 -6.54 15.34
N LYS A 383 -19.28 -7.19 15.18
CA LYS A 383 -20.05 -7.85 16.22
C LYS A 383 -20.38 -9.26 15.76
N SER A 384 -20.80 -10.11 16.70
CA SER A 384 -21.25 -11.48 16.41
C SER A 384 -22.64 -11.55 15.77
N ASP A 385 -23.30 -10.42 15.50
CA ASP A 385 -24.52 -10.43 14.70
C ASP A 385 -24.14 -10.57 13.22
N LYS A 386 -24.97 -11.23 12.41
CA LYS A 386 -24.66 -11.45 10.98
C LYS A 386 -24.72 -10.15 10.15
N GLN A 387 -25.00 -9.02 10.79
CA GLN A 387 -25.10 -7.72 10.16
C GLN A 387 -23.69 -7.15 9.98
N LYS A 388 -23.39 -6.67 8.77
CA LYS A 388 -22.12 -6.02 8.49
C LYS A 388 -22.19 -4.56 8.92
N ASP A 389 -21.11 -4.06 9.47
CA ASP A 389 -20.96 -2.68 9.88
C ASP A 389 -19.97 -1.95 8.95
N ILE A 390 -19.80 -0.66 9.18
CA ILE A 390 -19.10 0.29 8.30
C ILE A 390 -17.97 0.94 9.09
N LEU A 391 -16.74 0.65 8.73
CA LEU A 391 -15.55 1.38 9.19
C LEU A 391 -15.26 2.51 8.19
N VAL A 392 -15.13 3.74 8.70
CA VAL A 392 -14.64 4.90 7.95
C VAL A 392 -13.23 5.21 8.43
N SER A 393 -12.31 5.40 7.51
CA SER A 393 -10.93 5.85 7.77
C SER A 393 -10.68 7.16 7.05
N ALA A 394 -10.14 8.17 7.72
CA ALA A 394 -9.88 9.49 7.16
C ALA A 394 -8.50 10.01 7.59
N PRO A 395 -7.45 9.81 6.76
CA PRO A 395 -6.15 10.43 6.95
C PRO A 395 -6.22 11.95 7.18
N THR A 396 -5.47 12.46 8.16
CA THR A 396 -5.49 13.88 8.54
C THR A 396 -4.49 14.74 7.74
N GLY A 397 -3.53 14.12 7.05
CA GLY A 397 -2.53 14.78 6.21
C GLY A 397 -1.36 15.46 6.94
N GLY A 398 -1.27 15.35 8.28
CA GLY A 398 -0.16 15.89 9.07
C GLY A 398 1.10 15.01 9.04
N SER A 399 2.24 15.57 9.47
CA SER A 399 3.54 14.86 9.52
C SER A 399 3.57 13.66 10.48
N GLY A 400 2.62 13.59 11.42
CA GLY A 400 2.43 12.43 12.30
C GLY A 400 1.78 11.22 11.61
N GLY A 401 1.30 11.36 10.36
CA GLY A 401 0.65 10.28 9.63
C GLY A 401 -0.62 9.77 10.32
N LEU A 402 -1.35 10.65 10.99
CA LEU A 402 -2.54 10.31 11.78
C LEU A 402 -3.77 10.14 10.91
N SER A 403 -4.67 9.28 11.35
CA SER A 403 -5.97 9.05 10.73
C SER A 403 -7.07 9.09 11.78
N THR A 404 -8.25 9.56 11.36
CA THR A 404 -9.47 9.49 12.16
C THR A 404 -10.30 8.29 11.71
N PHE A 405 -10.83 7.54 12.66
CA PHE A 405 -11.64 6.35 12.41
C PHE A 405 -13.04 6.47 13.01
N SER A 406 -14.02 5.82 12.37
CA SER A 406 -15.38 5.67 12.89
C SER A 406 -15.92 4.29 12.54
N VAL A 407 -16.54 3.61 13.50
CA VAL A 407 -17.26 2.35 13.24
C VAL A 407 -18.75 2.58 13.44
N LEU A 408 -19.53 2.39 12.38
CA LEU A 408 -20.95 2.70 12.30
C LEU A 408 -21.73 1.45 11.92
N THR A 409 -22.97 1.33 12.37
CA THR A 409 -23.88 0.25 11.97
C THR A 409 -25.15 0.82 11.36
N PHE A 410 -25.75 0.11 10.39
CA PHE A 410 -27.02 0.49 9.78
C PHE A 410 -28.14 -0.40 10.30
N SER A 411 -28.86 0.10 11.30
CA SER A 411 -29.91 -0.63 12.00
C SER A 411 -31.15 0.24 12.16
N ASP A 412 -32.34 -0.35 12.04
CA ASP A 412 -33.63 0.36 12.14
C ASP A 412 -33.73 1.60 11.24
N ASN A 413 -33.18 1.51 10.01
CA ASN A 413 -33.08 2.61 9.06
C ASN A 413 -32.36 3.84 9.64
N LYS A 414 -31.33 3.62 10.47
CA LYS A 414 -30.47 4.66 11.04
C LYS A 414 -29.03 4.20 10.99
N ILE A 415 -28.15 5.15 10.71
CA ILE A 415 -26.70 4.94 10.80
C ILE A 415 -26.27 5.49 12.16
N VAL A 416 -25.73 4.63 13.02
CA VAL A 416 -25.33 4.99 14.40
C VAL A 416 -23.94 4.45 14.71
N PRO A 417 -23.14 5.14 15.54
CA PRO A 417 -21.83 4.65 15.94
C PRO A 417 -21.96 3.39 16.80
N LEU A 418 -21.13 2.39 16.53
CA LEU A 418 -20.97 1.23 17.42
C LEU A 418 -20.13 1.58 18.65
N VAL A 419 -19.18 2.49 18.51
CA VAL A 419 -18.31 2.98 19.57
C VAL A 419 -18.16 4.48 19.42
N ASP A 420 -18.02 5.18 20.54
CA ASP A 420 -17.73 6.60 20.53
C ASP A 420 -16.42 6.89 19.76
N GLN A 421 -16.47 7.86 18.86
CA GLN A 421 -15.35 8.18 17.96
C GLN A 421 -14.10 8.59 18.74
N GLU A 422 -14.24 9.32 19.85
CA GLU A 422 -13.12 9.77 20.66
C GLU A 422 -12.45 8.57 21.37
N LEU A 423 -13.26 7.64 21.89
CA LEU A 423 -12.74 6.40 22.48
C LEU A 423 -12.02 5.51 21.46
N LEU A 424 -12.55 5.40 20.23
CA LEU A 424 -11.95 4.62 19.16
C LEU A 424 -10.56 5.14 18.76
N ASN A 425 -10.41 6.46 18.68
CA ASN A 425 -9.17 7.09 18.23
C ASN A 425 -8.16 7.34 19.36
N LYS A 426 -8.50 7.02 20.62
CA LYS A 426 -7.63 7.29 21.77
C LYS A 426 -6.35 6.45 21.79
N GLY A 427 -6.41 5.21 21.31
CA GLY A 427 -5.29 4.26 21.38
C GLY A 427 -4.87 3.90 22.81
N VAL A 428 -3.66 3.35 22.95
CA VAL A 428 -3.02 3.09 24.25
C VAL A 428 -2.16 4.30 24.63
N GLU A 429 -2.21 4.68 25.91
CA GLU A 429 -1.31 5.67 26.48
C GLU A 429 0.04 5.02 26.87
N TYR A 430 1.14 5.65 26.45
CA TYR A 430 2.50 5.21 26.79
C TYR A 430 3.28 6.32 27.49
N ASP A 431 4.07 5.94 28.49
CA ASP A 431 5.10 6.80 29.07
C ASP A 431 6.43 6.52 28.35
N VAL A 432 7.00 7.53 27.70
CA VAL A 432 8.27 7.45 26.97
C VAL A 432 9.28 8.34 27.68
N VAL A 433 10.28 7.75 28.33
CA VAL A 433 11.17 8.47 29.27
C VAL A 433 12.64 8.22 28.92
N PHE A 434 13.39 9.29 28.70
CA PHE A 434 14.83 9.23 28.46
C PHE A 434 15.60 8.92 29.75
N LYS A 435 16.67 8.13 29.64
CA LYS A 435 17.49 7.62 30.74
C LYS A 435 18.97 7.70 30.38
N ASP A 436 19.82 7.84 31.39
CA ASP A 436 21.28 7.81 31.23
C ASP A 436 21.75 6.60 30.39
N GLY A 437 22.82 6.83 29.63
CA GLY A 437 23.44 5.87 28.74
C GLY A 437 22.83 5.81 27.34
N PHE A 438 22.23 6.91 26.85
CA PHE A 438 21.50 6.96 25.57
C PHE A 438 20.38 5.92 25.49
N LYS A 439 19.53 5.86 26.52
CA LYS A 439 18.44 4.89 26.60
C LYS A 439 17.10 5.58 26.70
N VAL A 440 16.06 4.96 26.13
CA VAL A 440 14.67 5.40 26.32
C VAL A 440 13.86 4.22 26.83
N GLU A 441 13.12 4.41 27.92
CA GLU A 441 12.15 3.44 28.44
C GLU A 441 10.76 3.80 27.93
N VAL A 442 10.08 2.83 27.33
CA VAL A 442 8.68 2.93 26.88
C VAL A 442 7.84 2.02 27.77
N SER A 443 6.83 2.57 28.44
CA SER A 443 5.94 1.85 29.34
C SER A 443 4.48 2.00 28.91
N SER A 444 3.78 0.89 28.69
CA SER A 444 2.34 0.88 28.42
C SER A 444 1.53 1.10 29.70
N LYS A 445 0.63 2.08 29.70
CA LYS A 445 -0.29 2.27 30.83
C LYS A 445 -1.44 1.25 30.84
N ALA A 446 -1.72 0.61 29.70
CA ALA A 446 -2.79 -0.39 29.60
C ALA A 446 -2.36 -1.75 30.15
N THR A 447 -1.15 -2.21 29.82
CA THR A 447 -0.67 -3.56 30.17
C THR A 447 0.44 -3.55 31.23
N GLY A 448 1.04 -2.39 31.52
CA GLY A 448 2.24 -2.30 32.37
C GLY A 448 3.51 -2.82 31.70
N LYS A 449 3.45 -3.22 30.42
CA LYS A 449 4.60 -3.69 29.65
C LYS A 449 5.64 -2.58 29.54
N LYS A 450 6.92 -2.94 29.71
CA LYS A 450 8.05 -2.02 29.61
C LYS A 450 9.11 -2.55 28.67
N GLU A 451 9.61 -1.69 27.80
CA GLU A 451 10.77 -1.99 26.95
C GLU A 451 11.76 -0.82 26.98
N THR A 452 13.06 -1.13 26.90
CA THR A 452 14.12 -0.14 26.78
C THR A 452 14.77 -0.26 25.42
N ILE A 453 14.93 0.87 24.75
CA ILE A 453 15.65 1.01 23.48
C ILE A 453 16.98 1.73 23.72
N ASP A 454 18.02 1.25 23.05
CA ASP A 454 19.32 1.94 22.94
C ASP A 454 19.26 2.88 21.73
N VAL A 455 19.34 4.18 21.99
CA VAL A 455 19.26 5.22 20.95
C VAL A 455 20.65 5.72 20.53
N SER A 456 21.68 4.94 20.82
CA SER A 456 23.08 5.28 20.55
C SER A 456 23.42 5.48 19.06
N LYS A 457 22.63 4.90 18.16
CA LYS A 457 22.77 5.12 16.71
C LYS A 457 22.65 6.60 16.35
N ASN A 458 21.87 7.36 17.11
CA ASN A 458 21.63 8.80 16.92
C ASN A 458 22.34 9.67 17.98
N LYS A 459 23.42 9.18 18.62
CA LYS A 459 24.17 9.91 19.68
C LYS A 459 24.47 11.37 19.31
N LYS A 460 24.97 11.60 18.11
CA LYS A 460 25.39 12.92 17.64
C LYS A 460 24.25 13.92 17.74
N GLU A 461 23.08 13.53 17.26
CA GLU A 461 21.89 14.36 17.25
C GLU A 461 21.39 14.66 18.67
N TYR A 462 21.31 13.66 19.55
CA TYR A 462 20.87 13.90 20.92
C TYR A 462 21.83 14.74 21.76
N VAL A 463 23.12 14.71 21.46
CA VAL A 463 24.11 15.61 22.06
C VAL A 463 23.95 17.03 21.51
N GLU A 464 23.82 17.18 20.20
CA GLU A 464 23.63 18.49 19.53
C GLU A 464 22.33 19.18 20.00
N THR A 465 21.27 18.41 20.23
CA THR A 465 19.97 18.87 20.75
C THR A 465 19.93 18.99 22.28
N LYS A 466 21.05 18.72 22.97
CA LYS A 466 21.21 18.84 24.44
C LYS A 466 20.29 17.94 25.27
N VAL A 467 19.92 16.77 24.74
CA VAL A 467 19.27 15.72 25.54
C VAL A 467 20.30 15.03 26.43
N TYR A 468 21.46 14.68 25.88
CA TYR A 468 22.57 14.03 26.60
C TYR A 468 23.86 14.84 26.52
N ASP A 469 24.78 14.61 27.46
CA ASP A 469 26.20 14.96 27.30
C ASP A 469 26.93 13.93 26.43
N ASN A 470 28.20 14.20 26.10
CA ASN A 470 29.05 13.30 25.29
C ASN A 470 29.24 11.90 25.91
N ASN A 471 29.01 11.75 27.22
CA ASN A 471 29.14 10.49 27.94
C ASN A 471 27.79 9.76 28.08
N GLY A 472 26.70 10.32 27.55
CA GLY A 472 25.36 9.77 27.64
C GLY A 472 24.64 10.07 28.94
N LYS A 473 25.12 11.02 29.76
CA LYS A 473 24.38 11.49 30.93
C LYS A 473 23.27 12.42 30.46
N LEU A 474 22.06 12.19 30.94
CA LEU A 474 20.90 13.02 30.65
C LEU A 474 21.12 14.42 31.25
N LEU A 475 20.93 15.46 30.42
CA LEU A 475 21.15 16.85 30.84
C LEU A 475 19.93 17.44 31.56
N GLN A 476 18.73 17.01 31.18
CA GLN A 476 17.46 17.39 31.80
C GLN A 476 16.39 16.32 31.57
N GLU A 477 15.36 16.27 32.42
CA GLU A 477 14.23 15.38 32.22
C GLU A 477 13.62 15.59 30.82
N THR A 478 13.58 14.51 30.05
CA THR A 478 13.12 14.52 28.65
C THR A 478 12.19 13.34 28.46
N THR A 479 11.04 13.59 27.83
CA THR A 479 10.03 12.60 27.51
C THR A 479 9.74 12.59 26.02
N GLY A 480 9.40 11.43 25.50
CA GLY A 480 8.77 11.29 24.19
C GLY A 480 7.26 11.16 24.29
N TRP A 481 6.64 10.64 23.24
CA TRP A 481 5.19 10.48 23.16
C TRP A 481 4.80 9.30 22.28
N ALA A 482 3.60 8.77 22.55
CA ALA A 482 2.86 8.00 21.58
C ALA A 482 1.96 8.94 20.80
N ASP A 483 2.09 8.92 19.48
CA ASP A 483 1.20 9.65 18.59
C ASP A 483 -0.21 9.03 18.58
N GLY A 484 -1.18 9.72 17.96
CA GLY A 484 -2.51 9.16 17.71
C GLY A 484 -2.45 7.93 16.77
N LEU A 485 -3.61 7.32 16.53
CA LEU A 485 -3.68 6.19 15.60
C LEU A 485 -3.31 6.63 14.18
N SER A 486 -2.40 5.90 13.54
CA SER A 486 -2.08 6.08 12.13
C SER A 486 -2.88 5.14 11.23
N VAL A 487 -3.04 3.90 11.67
CA VAL A 487 -3.71 2.81 10.95
C VAL A 487 -4.67 2.09 11.90
N LEU A 488 -5.82 1.68 11.37
CA LEU A 488 -6.77 0.79 12.02
C LEU A 488 -7.29 -0.21 10.99
N THR A 489 -6.74 -1.41 11.01
CA THR A 489 -7.05 -2.46 10.03
C THR A 489 -8.00 -3.49 10.64
N PRO A 490 -9.16 -3.76 9.99
CA PRO A 490 -10.04 -4.83 10.38
C PRO A 490 -9.45 -6.20 9.99
N VAL A 491 -9.37 -7.13 10.93
CA VAL A 491 -8.80 -8.47 10.72
C VAL A 491 -9.56 -9.49 11.55
N ASP A 492 -10.00 -10.60 10.95
CA ASP A 492 -10.55 -11.76 11.67
C ASP A 492 -9.38 -12.65 12.14
N VAL A 493 -8.86 -12.34 13.34
CA VAL A 493 -7.61 -12.94 13.84
C VAL A 493 -7.82 -14.41 14.22
N ASP A 494 -8.98 -14.75 14.78
CA ASP A 494 -9.30 -16.09 15.27
C ASP A 494 -10.15 -16.92 14.28
N LYS A 495 -10.49 -16.34 13.11
CA LYS A 495 -11.26 -16.95 12.02
C LYS A 495 -12.69 -17.31 12.44
N ASN A 496 -13.28 -16.53 13.34
CA ASN A 496 -14.64 -16.74 13.83
C ASN A 496 -15.71 -15.99 13.00
N GLY A 497 -15.30 -15.14 12.05
CA GLY A 497 -16.16 -14.31 11.21
C GLY A 497 -16.46 -12.91 11.77
N VAL A 498 -15.87 -12.54 12.90
CA VAL A 498 -15.95 -11.21 13.54
C VAL A 498 -14.57 -10.56 13.47
N LEU A 499 -14.54 -9.32 13.02
CA LEU A 499 -13.31 -8.57 12.80
C LEU A 499 -12.85 -7.89 14.09
N GLU A 500 -11.60 -8.14 14.47
CA GLU A 500 -10.85 -7.30 15.39
C GLU A 500 -10.28 -6.07 14.68
N LEU A 501 -9.95 -5.05 15.47
CA LEU A 501 -9.30 -3.83 15.01
C LEU A 501 -7.82 -3.84 15.39
N GLN A 502 -6.95 -3.99 14.40
CA GLN A 502 -5.50 -3.87 14.57
C GLN A 502 -5.07 -2.43 14.37
N ALA A 503 -4.63 -1.77 15.44
CA ALA A 503 -4.23 -0.37 15.44
C ALA A 503 -2.71 -0.21 15.49
N VAL A 504 -2.20 0.83 14.83
CA VAL A 504 -0.78 1.24 14.87
C VAL A 504 -0.66 2.64 15.44
N GLN A 505 0.24 2.82 16.41
CA GLN A 505 0.67 4.12 16.93
C GLN A 505 2.18 4.27 16.78
N SER A 506 2.64 5.45 16.37
CA SER A 506 4.06 5.78 16.38
C SER A 506 4.51 6.09 17.80
N ILE A 507 5.68 5.59 18.18
CA ILE A 507 6.37 5.98 19.40
C ILE A 507 7.51 6.90 19.00
N SER A 508 7.42 8.14 19.43
CA SER A 508 8.30 9.25 19.07
C SER A 508 9.13 9.68 20.27
N GLY A 509 10.38 10.05 20.02
CA GLY A 509 11.35 10.47 21.02
C GLY A 509 11.28 11.97 21.27
N ALA A 510 12.40 12.67 21.13
CA ALA A 510 12.47 14.09 21.52
C ALA A 510 11.65 15.04 20.61
N TYR A 511 11.24 14.58 19.44
CA TYR A 511 10.39 15.27 18.46
C TYR A 511 9.66 14.23 17.57
N HIS A 512 8.60 14.61 16.82
CA HIS A 512 7.74 13.63 16.12
C HIS A 512 8.47 12.84 15.02
N ALA A 513 9.48 13.44 14.39
CA ALA A 513 10.30 12.76 13.39
C ALA A 513 11.38 11.84 14.02
N ASP A 514 11.62 11.91 15.33
CA ASP A 514 12.49 10.99 16.08
C ASP A 514 11.74 9.69 16.38
N ARG A 515 11.49 8.90 15.33
CA ARG A 515 10.67 7.68 15.46
C ARG A 515 11.47 6.57 16.14
N LEU A 516 11.11 6.28 17.39
CA LEU A 516 11.72 5.22 18.19
C LEU A 516 11.15 3.84 17.88
N GLY A 517 9.95 3.78 17.30
CA GLY A 517 9.31 2.54 16.89
C GLY A 517 7.81 2.70 16.69
N VAL A 518 7.10 1.58 16.77
CA VAL A 518 5.63 1.55 16.74
C VAL A 518 5.07 0.65 17.83
N ALA A 519 3.89 1.00 18.32
CA ALA A 519 3.03 0.12 19.08
C ALA A 519 1.94 -0.45 18.17
N LYS A 520 1.82 -1.77 18.13
CA LYS A 520 0.72 -2.47 17.45
C LYS A 520 -0.20 -3.07 18.49
N THR A 521 -1.49 -2.79 18.37
CA THR A 521 -2.51 -3.26 19.33
C THR A 521 -3.65 -3.93 18.59
N THR A 522 -4.30 -4.89 19.24
CA THR A 522 -5.50 -5.56 18.70
C THR A 522 -6.64 -5.37 19.67
N TRP A 523 -7.79 -4.94 19.15
CA TRP A 523 -8.96 -4.61 19.94
C TRP A 523 -10.17 -5.39 19.42
N THR A 524 -10.97 -5.92 20.35
CA THR A 524 -12.31 -6.42 20.04
C THR A 524 -13.34 -5.35 20.38
N LEU A 525 -14.43 -5.30 19.62
CA LEU A 525 -15.54 -4.40 19.86
C LEU A 525 -16.75 -5.19 20.39
N LYS A 526 -17.16 -4.93 21.63
CA LYS A 526 -18.28 -5.63 22.25
C LYS A 526 -19.18 -4.67 23.02
N ASN A 527 -20.46 -4.61 22.64
CA ASN A 527 -21.47 -3.76 23.28
C ASN A 527 -21.01 -2.29 23.41
N GLY A 528 -20.36 -1.76 22.37
CA GLY A 528 -19.81 -0.41 22.32
C GLY A 528 -18.59 -0.16 23.23
N LYS A 529 -17.91 -1.21 23.66
CA LYS A 529 -16.65 -1.14 24.40
C LYS A 529 -15.52 -1.77 23.61
N LEU A 530 -14.36 -1.15 23.67
CA LEU A 530 -13.12 -1.68 23.13
C LEU A 530 -12.40 -2.48 24.22
N GLU A 531 -12.02 -3.71 23.90
CA GLU A 531 -11.23 -4.57 24.78
C GLU A 531 -9.90 -4.89 24.10
N LEU A 532 -8.78 -4.46 24.71
CA LEU A 532 -7.43 -4.74 24.23
C LEU A 532 -7.13 -6.23 24.43
N THR A 533 -6.91 -6.95 23.33
CA THR A 533 -6.60 -8.38 23.36
C THR A 533 -5.12 -8.68 23.16
N ASN A 534 -4.40 -7.79 22.47
CA ASN A 534 -2.98 -7.95 22.20
C ASN A 534 -2.26 -6.60 22.12
N GLU A 535 -0.98 -6.57 22.53
CA GLU A 535 -0.09 -5.41 22.45
C GLU A 535 1.34 -5.86 22.11
N ALA A 536 1.92 -5.28 21.06
CA ALA A 536 3.31 -5.45 20.66
C ALA A 536 4.02 -4.09 20.55
N LEU A 537 5.23 -4.01 21.11
CA LEU A 537 6.11 -2.84 20.99
C LEU A 537 7.24 -3.22 20.05
N GLU A 538 7.25 -2.64 18.86
CA GLU A 538 8.29 -2.84 17.84
C GLU A 538 9.20 -1.61 17.82
N LEU A 539 10.17 -1.60 18.73
CA LEU A 539 11.13 -0.51 18.88
C LEU A 539 12.37 -0.74 17.99
N ASN A 540 12.93 0.35 17.45
CA ASN A 540 14.09 0.38 16.55
C ASN A 540 15.42 0.08 17.29
N LYS A 541 15.55 -1.14 17.81
CA LYS A 541 16.69 -1.58 18.65
C LYS A 541 18.05 -1.52 17.93
#